data_AF-A0A6A6ST69-F1
#
_entry.id   AF-A0A6A6ST69-F1
#
_cell.length_a   1.000
_cell.length_b   1.000
_cell.length_c   1.000
_cell.angle_alpha   90.00
_cell.angle_beta   90.00
_cell.angle_gamma   90.00
#
_symmetry.space_group_name_H-M   'P 1'
#
loop_
_entity.id
_entity.type
_entity.pdbx_description
1 polymer ?
#
loop_
_entity_poly.entity_id
_entity_poly.type
_entity_poly.pdbx_seq_one_letter_code
_entity_poly.pdbx_strand_id
1 'polypeptide(L)'
;MAHSGTARLDNIPNELLDQIGGYLDQCSLHSLTLVCRHTKQSAYEQLYQSYTNLSVEKPIILFLRTIAYNPDLAAKVKSVTVRNWDAEGVAIDARGYLSEDAVLSMSPTEYNKQLQETMKNLNLGPQDEKLFHHLLQLAQATRLIPTRDWSGAFQLPQHPLLPESSNQYVQFVRSLWNNIEDAYMIFLLSLLPNLEHLEIRGWQTTCARPKLL
;
A
#
# COMPACT_ATOMS: atom_id res chain seq x y z
N MET A 1 23.87 -51.20 10.75
CA MET A 1 22.46 -50.81 10.99
C MET A 1 22.18 -49.63 10.07
N ALA A 2 21.46 -49.85 8.97
CA ALA A 2 21.15 -48.78 8.03
C ALA A 2 19.96 -47.98 8.55
N HIS A 3 20.17 -46.71 8.90
CA HIS A 3 19.08 -45.81 9.18
C HIS A 3 18.34 -45.57 7.86
N SER A 4 17.20 -46.24 7.68
CA SER A 4 16.22 -45.88 6.66
C SER A 4 15.64 -44.51 7.03
N GLY A 5 16.36 -43.46 6.68
CA GLY A 5 15.91 -42.09 6.83
C GLY A 5 14.80 -41.86 5.84
N THR A 6 13.55 -41.79 6.32
CA THR A 6 12.45 -41.32 5.51
C THR A 6 12.74 -39.87 5.11
N ALA A 7 12.90 -39.62 3.82
CA ALA A 7 13.07 -38.26 3.31
C ALA A 7 11.77 -37.48 3.60
N ARG A 8 11.81 -36.60 4.60
CA ARG A 8 10.71 -35.71 4.95
C ARG A 8 11.02 -34.32 4.41
N LEU A 9 10.00 -33.64 3.89
CA LEU A 9 10.11 -32.25 3.44
C LEU A 9 10.63 -31.31 4.53
N ASP A 10 10.32 -31.62 5.81
CA ASP A 10 10.78 -30.83 6.96
C ASP A 10 12.30 -30.88 7.19
N ASN A 11 13.01 -31.82 6.54
CA ASN A 11 14.46 -31.94 6.64
C ASN A 11 15.20 -31.25 5.49
N ILE A 12 14.49 -30.63 4.54
CA ILE A 12 15.11 -29.94 3.41
C ILE A 12 15.64 -28.57 3.91
N PRO A 13 16.91 -28.23 3.69
CA PRO A 13 17.46 -26.91 3.99
C PRO A 13 16.67 -25.78 3.33
N ASN A 14 16.55 -24.63 4.00
CA ASN A 14 15.79 -23.48 3.50
C ASN A 14 16.31 -23.00 2.14
N GLU A 15 17.62 -23.06 1.92
CA GLU A 15 18.25 -22.65 0.66
C GLU A 15 17.75 -23.48 -0.53
N LEU A 16 17.53 -24.78 -0.31
CA LEU A 16 16.97 -25.66 -1.35
C LEU A 16 15.47 -25.42 -1.54
N LEU A 17 14.72 -25.16 -0.47
CA LEU A 17 13.30 -24.79 -0.58
C LEU A 17 13.10 -23.46 -1.31
N ASP A 18 13.98 -22.49 -1.06
CA ASP A 18 13.97 -21.19 -1.72
C ASP A 18 14.31 -21.34 -3.21
N GLN A 19 15.30 -22.17 -3.55
CA GLN A 19 15.61 -22.53 -4.93
C GLN A 19 14.43 -23.22 -5.62
N ILE A 20 13.80 -24.21 -4.98
CA ILE A 20 12.61 -24.88 -5.51
C ILE A 20 11.49 -23.86 -5.74
N GLY A 21 11.24 -23.00 -4.74
CA GLY A 21 10.24 -21.94 -4.81
C GLY A 21 10.46 -20.98 -5.97
N GLY A 22 11.71 -20.67 -6.32
CA GLY A 22 12.05 -19.84 -7.48
C GLY A 22 11.67 -20.45 -8.84
N TYR A 23 11.41 -21.76 -8.91
CA TYR A 23 10.92 -22.44 -10.13
C TYR A 23 9.40 -22.65 -10.15
N LEU A 24 8.70 -22.32 -9.05
CA LEU A 24 7.25 -22.52 -8.94
C LEU A 24 6.50 -21.29 -9.43
N ASP A 25 5.35 -21.52 -10.06
CA ASP A 25 4.40 -20.45 -10.37
C ASP A 25 3.64 -20.01 -9.10
N GLN A 26 2.94 -18.87 -9.19
CA GLN A 26 2.24 -18.29 -8.04
C GLN A 26 1.19 -19.24 -7.44
N CYS A 27 0.48 -20.02 -8.26
CA CYS A 27 -0.49 -21.00 -7.77
C CYS A 27 0.19 -22.12 -6.97
N SER A 28 1.29 -22.67 -7.49
CA SER A 28 2.07 -23.71 -6.78
C SER A 28 2.71 -23.19 -5.51
N LEU A 29 3.19 -21.93 -5.51
CA LEU A 29 3.69 -21.28 -4.30
C LEU A 29 2.59 -21.17 -3.23
N HIS A 30 1.38 -20.76 -3.60
CA HIS A 30 0.25 -20.77 -2.67
C HIS A 30 -0.06 -22.17 -2.13
N SER A 31 -0.06 -23.21 -2.98
CA SER A 31 -0.22 -24.59 -2.50
C SER A 31 0.91 -24.99 -1.54
N LEU A 32 2.15 -24.60 -1.83
CA LEU A 32 3.31 -24.87 -0.98
C LEU A 32 3.16 -24.21 0.41
N THR A 33 2.57 -23.02 0.51
CA THR A 33 2.30 -22.36 1.81
C THR A 33 1.38 -23.16 2.73
N LEU A 34 0.58 -24.08 2.18
CA LEU A 34 -0.40 -24.88 2.92
C LEU A 34 0.16 -26.25 3.37
N VAL A 35 1.32 -26.67 2.88
CA VAL A 35 1.87 -28.02 3.13
C VAL A 35 2.34 -28.16 4.57
N CYS A 36 3.29 -27.32 5.01
CA CYS A 36 3.78 -27.32 6.39
C CYS A 36 4.35 -25.95 6.80
N ARG A 37 4.64 -25.76 8.09
CA ARG A 37 5.19 -24.49 8.60
C ARG A 37 6.57 -24.15 8.00
N HIS A 38 7.37 -25.18 7.74
CA HIS A 38 8.72 -25.04 7.18
C HIS A 38 8.68 -24.49 5.76
N THR A 39 7.90 -25.13 4.89
CA THR A 39 7.71 -24.70 3.49
C THR A 39 6.96 -23.38 3.36
N LYS A 40 6.10 -23.04 4.33
CA LYS A 40 5.40 -21.75 4.38
C LYS A 40 6.37 -20.59 4.33
N GLN A 41 7.44 -20.59 5.12
CA GLN A 41 8.37 -19.46 5.16
C GLN A 41 8.99 -19.21 3.79
N SER A 42 9.65 -20.22 3.20
CA SER A 42 10.24 -20.13 1.86
C SER A 42 9.24 -19.70 0.79
N ALA A 43 8.04 -20.27 0.79
CA ALA A 43 7.01 -19.91 -0.18
C ALA A 43 6.53 -18.46 -0.04
N TYR A 44 6.36 -17.96 1.20
CA TYR A 44 6.00 -16.56 1.44
C TYR A 44 7.09 -15.60 0.96
N GLU A 45 8.36 -15.94 1.17
CA GLU A 45 9.47 -15.10 0.72
C GLU A 45 9.46 -14.94 -0.80
N GLN A 46 9.24 -16.02 -1.54
CA GLN A 46 9.13 -15.98 -3.00
C GLN A 46 7.87 -15.22 -3.47
N LEU A 47 6.72 -15.44 -2.81
CA LEU A 47 5.46 -14.75 -3.15
C LEU A 47 5.54 -13.23 -3.00
N TYR A 48 6.38 -12.73 -2.09
CA TYR A 48 6.53 -11.30 -1.83
C TYR A 48 7.68 -10.65 -2.59
N GLN A 49 8.50 -11.42 -3.33
CA GLN A 49 9.53 -10.82 -4.18
C GLN A 49 8.94 -9.92 -5.28
N SER A 50 7.75 -10.26 -5.77
CA SER A 50 7.04 -9.47 -6.77
C SER A 50 5.62 -9.18 -6.32
N TYR A 51 5.27 -7.90 -6.19
CA TYR A 51 3.93 -7.45 -5.85
C TYR A 51 3.27 -6.74 -7.02
N THR A 52 2.03 -7.14 -7.34
CA THR A 52 1.25 -6.57 -8.44
C THR A 52 -0.10 -6.05 -7.94
N ASN A 53 -0.35 -4.75 -8.11
CA ASN A 53 -1.58 -4.05 -7.76
C ASN A 53 -2.22 -3.40 -8.98
N LEU A 54 -2.75 -4.21 -9.91
CA LEU A 54 -3.40 -3.69 -11.13
C LEU A 54 -4.93 -3.57 -11.01
N SER A 55 -5.54 -4.27 -10.05
CA SER A 55 -7.00 -4.23 -9.85
C SER A 55 -7.41 -3.20 -8.80
N VAL A 56 -8.40 -2.37 -9.12
CA VAL A 56 -9.02 -1.37 -8.22
C VAL A 56 -9.54 -2.01 -6.94
N GLU A 57 -10.01 -3.26 -7.01
CA GLU A 57 -10.60 -3.99 -5.89
C GLU A 57 -9.59 -4.36 -4.80
N LYS A 58 -8.30 -4.33 -5.11
CA LYS A 58 -7.22 -4.64 -4.17
C LYS A 58 -6.58 -3.34 -3.71
N PRO A 59 -6.88 -2.83 -2.50
CA PRO A 59 -6.25 -1.61 -2.03
C PRO A 59 -4.80 -1.89 -1.60
N ILE A 60 -3.88 -0.99 -1.98
CA ILE A 60 -2.45 -1.12 -1.69
C ILE A 60 -2.15 -1.16 -0.18
N ILE A 61 -3.01 -0.57 0.64
CA ILE A 61 -2.87 -0.52 2.10
C ILE A 61 -2.76 -1.89 2.75
N LEU A 62 -3.36 -2.94 2.18
CA LEU A 62 -3.25 -4.31 2.72
C LEU A 62 -1.83 -4.87 2.57
N PHE A 63 -1.21 -4.59 1.43
CA PHE A 63 0.18 -4.95 1.18
C PHE A 63 1.10 -4.14 2.08
N LEU A 64 0.89 -2.82 2.12
CA LEU A 64 1.63 -1.87 2.96
C LEU A 64 1.59 -2.28 4.43
N ARG A 65 0.41 -2.63 4.94
CA ARG A 65 0.22 -3.17 6.28
C ARG A 65 1.09 -4.42 6.49
N THR A 66 1.07 -5.34 5.55
CA THR A 66 1.82 -6.61 5.70
C THR A 66 3.32 -6.37 5.77
N ILE A 67 3.89 -5.58 4.87
CA ILE A 67 5.33 -5.29 4.86
C ILE A 67 5.75 -4.41 6.04
N ALA A 68 4.89 -3.49 6.49
CA ALA A 68 5.11 -2.67 7.68
C ALA A 68 5.30 -3.53 8.94
N TYR A 69 4.49 -4.57 9.10
CA TYR A 69 4.60 -5.50 10.23
C TYR A 69 5.74 -6.53 10.07
N ASN A 70 6.31 -6.70 8.87
CA ASN A 70 7.30 -7.74 8.57
C ASN A 70 8.50 -7.14 7.81
N PRO A 71 9.43 -6.45 8.49
CA PRO A 71 10.56 -5.79 7.84
C PRO A 71 11.47 -6.77 7.08
N ASP A 72 11.62 -8.01 7.57
CA ASP A 72 12.37 -9.06 6.88
C ASP A 72 11.75 -9.43 5.53
N LEU A 73 10.42 -9.34 5.42
CA LEU A 73 9.69 -9.56 4.17
C LEU A 73 9.82 -8.35 3.24
N ALA A 74 9.77 -7.14 3.80
CA ALA A 74 9.97 -5.89 3.04
C ALA A 74 11.35 -5.86 2.36
N ALA A 75 12.38 -6.35 3.04
CA ALA A 75 13.73 -6.49 2.48
C ALA A 75 13.82 -7.52 1.33
N LYS A 76 12.82 -8.38 1.14
CA LYS A 76 12.79 -9.40 0.07
C LYS A 76 12.01 -8.95 -1.16
N VAL A 77 11.25 -7.85 -1.07
CA VAL A 77 10.51 -7.31 -2.20
C VAL A 77 11.50 -6.71 -3.21
N LYS A 78 11.49 -7.22 -4.44
CA LYS A 78 12.36 -6.79 -5.54
C LYS A 78 11.61 -6.04 -6.63
N SER A 79 10.36 -6.39 -6.87
CA SER A 79 9.53 -5.81 -7.91
C SER A 79 8.19 -5.37 -7.38
N VAL A 80 7.78 -4.15 -7.71
CA VAL A 80 6.46 -3.61 -7.42
C VAL A 80 5.85 -3.07 -8.70
N THR A 81 4.76 -3.67 -9.14
CA THR A 81 3.93 -3.15 -10.23
C THR A 81 2.64 -2.63 -9.65
N VAL A 82 2.42 -1.33 -9.72
CA VAL A 82 1.22 -0.66 -9.23
C VAL A 82 0.46 -0.05 -10.40
N ARG A 83 -0.88 -0.07 -10.33
CA ARG A 83 -1.71 0.72 -11.24
C ARG A 83 -1.37 2.20 -11.08
N ASN A 84 -1.64 2.99 -12.09
CA ASN A 84 -1.65 4.43 -11.96
C ASN A 84 -2.76 4.81 -11.00
N TRP A 85 -2.43 5.74 -10.13
CA TRP A 85 -3.33 6.38 -9.21
C TRP A 85 -3.36 7.86 -9.55
N ASP A 86 -4.50 8.50 -9.35
CA ASP A 86 -4.62 9.90 -9.65
C ASP A 86 -3.96 10.69 -8.51
N ALA A 87 -2.70 11.07 -8.71
CA ALA A 87 -1.90 11.87 -7.79
C ALA A 87 -2.44 13.30 -7.62
N GLU A 88 -3.23 13.77 -8.58
CA GLU A 88 -3.88 15.08 -8.54
C GLU A 88 -5.18 15.00 -7.73
N GLY A 89 -5.04 14.98 -6.40
CA GLY A 89 -5.80 15.75 -5.40
C GLY A 89 -7.29 16.06 -5.57
N VAL A 90 -8.05 15.36 -6.42
CA VAL A 90 -9.44 15.72 -6.70
C VAL A 90 -10.34 14.49 -6.62
N ALA A 91 -10.60 14.05 -5.40
CA ALA A 91 -11.61 13.03 -5.14
C ALA A 91 -12.72 13.56 -4.23
N ILE A 92 -13.95 13.70 -4.73
CA ILE A 92 -15.15 13.53 -3.90
C ILE A 92 -16.33 12.90 -4.69
N ASP A 93 -16.57 11.60 -4.45
CA ASP A 93 -17.82 10.79 -4.46
C ASP A 93 -17.64 9.33 -4.96
N ALA A 94 -18.71 8.52 -4.99
CA ALA A 94 -18.70 7.07 -5.23
C ALA A 94 -18.10 6.59 -6.58
N ARG A 95 -17.81 7.49 -7.51
CA ARG A 95 -16.84 7.28 -8.62
C ARG A 95 -15.92 8.51 -8.82
N GLY A 96 -16.33 9.69 -8.37
CA GLY A 96 -15.53 10.45 -7.43
C GLY A 96 -14.61 11.56 -7.88
N TYR A 97 -14.59 12.02 -9.13
CA TYR A 97 -13.79 13.19 -9.49
C TYR A 97 -14.61 14.47 -9.30
N LEU A 98 -14.18 15.34 -8.38
CA LEU A 98 -14.45 16.76 -8.58
C LEU A 98 -13.48 17.25 -9.67
N SER A 99 -13.78 18.34 -10.37
CA SER A 99 -12.73 19.04 -11.11
C SER A 99 -11.94 19.91 -10.13
N GLU A 100 -10.69 20.23 -10.44
CA GLU A 100 -9.91 21.20 -9.68
C GLU A 100 -10.71 22.51 -9.50
N ASP A 101 -11.38 22.97 -10.57
CA ASP A 101 -12.29 24.11 -10.54
C ASP A 101 -13.46 23.94 -9.54
N ALA A 102 -14.05 22.75 -9.47
CA ALA A 102 -15.14 22.47 -8.55
C ALA A 102 -14.66 22.51 -7.10
N VAL A 103 -13.47 21.96 -6.82
CA VAL A 103 -12.87 22.07 -5.48
C VAL A 103 -12.53 23.52 -5.16
N LEU A 104 -11.88 24.28 -6.06
CA LEU A 104 -11.59 25.70 -5.85
C LEU A 104 -12.83 26.56 -5.59
N SER A 105 -13.99 26.14 -6.09
CA SER A 105 -15.26 26.84 -5.87
C SER A 105 -15.97 26.50 -4.55
N MET A 106 -15.57 25.44 -3.84
CA MET A 106 -16.20 25.01 -2.59
C MET A 106 -15.66 25.76 -1.38
N SER A 107 -16.53 26.08 -0.42
CA SER A 107 -16.05 26.52 0.89
C SER A 107 -15.36 25.37 1.64
N PRO A 108 -14.39 25.64 2.53
CA PRO A 108 -13.73 24.60 3.34
C PRO A 108 -14.73 23.73 4.13
N THR A 109 -15.85 24.31 4.56
CA THR A 109 -16.89 23.61 5.32
C THR A 109 -17.66 22.64 4.43
N GLU A 110 -18.01 23.05 3.20
CA GLU A 110 -18.69 22.19 2.21
C GLU A 110 -17.77 21.05 1.76
N TYR A 111 -16.51 21.35 1.48
CA TYR A 111 -15.51 20.34 1.13
C TYR A 111 -15.42 19.24 2.21
N ASN A 112 -15.25 19.64 3.47
CA ASN A 112 -15.13 18.69 4.59
C ASN A 112 -16.41 17.86 4.78
N LYS A 113 -17.58 18.48 4.61
CA LYS A 113 -18.86 17.78 4.69
C LYS A 113 -18.96 16.71 3.59
N GLN A 114 -18.60 17.05 2.36
CA GLN A 114 -18.70 16.14 1.24
C GLN A 114 -17.63 15.04 1.28
N LEU A 115 -16.44 15.34 1.81
CA LEU A 115 -15.42 14.36 2.14
C LEU A 115 -15.94 13.35 3.18
N GLN A 116 -16.54 13.84 4.28
CA GLN A 116 -17.11 12.97 5.31
C GLN A 116 -18.25 12.09 4.77
N GLU A 117 -19.12 12.65 3.93
CA GLU A 117 -20.19 11.89 3.26
C GLU A 117 -19.61 10.82 2.34
N THR A 118 -18.54 11.13 1.60
CA THR A 118 -17.87 10.18 0.71
C THR A 118 -17.15 9.07 1.48
N MET A 119 -16.43 9.41 2.56
CA MET A 119 -15.81 8.43 3.44
C MET A 119 -16.86 7.49 4.05
N LYS A 120 -17.99 8.03 4.49
CA LYS A 120 -19.13 7.26 4.99
C LYS A 120 -19.73 6.35 3.91
N ASN A 121 -19.90 6.85 2.69
CA ASN A 121 -20.48 6.09 1.57
C ASN A 121 -19.55 4.98 1.07
N LEU A 122 -18.24 5.19 1.10
CA LEU A 122 -17.25 4.20 0.69
C LEU A 122 -16.97 3.13 1.77
N ASN A 123 -17.67 3.18 2.92
CA ASN A 123 -17.33 2.39 4.10
C ASN A 123 -15.85 2.48 4.47
N LEU A 124 -15.22 3.63 4.17
CA LEU A 124 -13.94 4.01 4.74
C LEU A 124 -14.25 4.42 6.18
N GLY A 125 -14.46 3.42 7.03
CA GLY A 125 -14.78 3.59 8.44
C GLY A 125 -13.72 4.42 9.18
N PRO A 126 -13.95 4.74 10.47
CA PRO A 126 -12.92 5.39 11.29
C PRO A 126 -11.63 4.61 11.08
N GLN A 127 -10.58 5.32 10.64
CA GLN A 127 -9.30 4.70 10.31
C GLN A 127 -8.92 3.72 11.43
N ASP A 128 -8.28 2.60 11.06
CA ASP A 128 -7.62 1.78 12.07
C ASP A 128 -6.52 2.64 12.71
N GLU A 129 -6.87 3.35 13.78
CA GLU A 129 -5.98 4.29 14.47
C GLU A 129 -4.69 3.58 14.88
N LYS A 130 -4.79 2.28 15.20
CA LYS A 130 -3.63 1.45 15.52
C LYS A 130 -2.72 1.28 14.30
N LEU A 131 -3.29 0.99 13.14
CA LEU A 131 -2.53 0.93 11.89
C LEU A 131 -1.89 2.28 11.59
N PHE A 132 -2.66 3.38 11.65
CA PHE A 132 -2.13 4.71 11.40
C PHE A 132 -0.98 5.07 12.33
N HIS A 133 -1.15 4.86 13.64
CA HIS A 133 -0.07 5.07 14.62
C HIS A 133 1.15 4.20 14.34
N HIS A 134 0.95 2.96 13.91
CA HIS A 134 2.05 2.07 13.53
C HIS A 134 2.79 2.56 12.28
N LEU A 135 2.06 2.99 11.23
CA LEU A 135 2.64 3.60 10.03
C LEU A 135 3.41 4.88 10.39
N LEU A 136 2.89 5.70 11.30
CA LEU A 136 3.54 6.92 11.76
C LEU A 136 4.85 6.61 12.52
N GLN A 137 4.85 5.60 13.40
CA GLN A 137 6.05 5.15 14.09
C GLN A 137 7.11 4.63 13.11
N LEU A 138 6.70 3.85 12.11
CA LEU A 138 7.59 3.36 11.07
C LEU A 138 8.13 4.48 10.18
N ALA A 139 7.32 5.49 9.85
CA ALA A 139 7.76 6.66 9.09
C ALA A 139 8.83 7.45 9.85
N GLN A 140 8.72 7.51 11.19
CA GLN A 140 9.77 8.10 12.04
C GLN A 140 11.01 7.20 12.09
N ALA A 141 10.85 5.88 12.21
CA ALA A 141 11.95 4.92 12.28
C ALA A 141 12.78 4.88 10.97
N THR A 142 12.11 4.97 9.83
CA THR A 142 12.73 5.08 8.49
C THR A 142 13.25 6.49 8.18
N ARG A 143 13.07 7.45 9.10
CA ARG A 143 13.43 8.87 8.94
C ARG A 143 12.73 9.56 7.77
N LEU A 144 11.59 9.02 7.31
CA LEU A 144 10.75 9.66 6.31
C LEU A 144 10.12 10.95 6.85
N ILE A 145 9.81 10.99 8.14
CA ILE A 145 9.34 12.17 8.86
C ILE A 145 10.16 12.40 10.14
N PRO A 146 10.28 13.64 10.64
CA PRO A 146 10.96 13.90 11.90
C PRO A 146 10.20 13.31 13.10
N THR A 147 10.96 12.86 14.10
CA THR A 147 10.42 12.40 15.39
C THR A 147 9.89 13.59 16.17
N ARG A 148 8.57 13.77 16.17
CA ARG A 148 7.86 14.80 16.94
C ARG A 148 6.43 14.33 17.25
N ASP A 149 5.75 15.06 18.13
CA ASP A 149 4.32 14.86 18.31
C ASP A 149 3.56 15.42 17.09
N TRP A 150 2.71 14.57 16.50
CA TRP A 150 1.90 14.88 15.33
C TRP A 150 0.43 15.11 15.67
N SER A 151 0.03 15.01 16.95
CA SER A 151 -1.36 15.19 17.41
C SER A 151 -2.04 16.48 16.89
N GLY A 152 -1.29 17.57 16.79
CA GLY A 152 -1.79 18.85 16.25
C GLY A 152 -1.98 18.88 14.73
N ALA A 153 -1.39 17.95 13.97
CA ALA A 153 -1.53 17.91 12.51
C ALA A 153 -2.95 17.56 12.06
N PHE A 154 -3.72 16.90 12.93
CA PHE A 154 -5.07 16.38 12.67
C PHE A 154 -6.20 17.36 13.02
N GLN A 155 -5.93 18.41 13.79
CA GLN A 155 -6.96 19.30 14.33
C GLN A 155 -7.41 20.42 13.37
N LEU A 156 -6.76 20.56 12.21
CA LEU A 156 -7.00 21.67 11.29
C LEU A 156 -7.89 21.23 10.12
N PRO A 157 -9.13 21.75 10.00
CA PRO A 157 -9.96 21.54 8.81
C PRO A 157 -9.35 22.34 7.66
N GLN A 158 -8.87 21.69 6.59
CA GLN A 158 -8.30 22.41 5.45
C GLN A 158 -8.61 21.78 4.09
N HIS A 159 -8.88 22.68 3.17
CA HIS A 159 -9.16 22.48 1.76
C HIS A 159 -7.91 21.92 1.02
N PRO A 160 -8.04 20.94 0.11
CA PRO A 160 -6.89 20.26 -0.53
C PRO A 160 -6.01 21.19 -1.37
N LEU A 161 -6.60 22.28 -1.87
CA LEU A 161 -5.98 23.18 -2.84
C LEU A 161 -5.42 24.46 -2.22
N LEU A 162 -5.46 24.64 -0.89
CA LEU A 162 -4.81 25.78 -0.25
C LEU A 162 -3.36 25.42 0.11
N PRO A 163 -2.35 26.05 -0.54
CA PRO A 163 -0.95 25.79 -0.25
C PRO A 163 -0.52 26.55 1.01
N GLU A 164 -0.96 26.12 2.20
CA GLU A 164 -0.69 26.90 3.43
C GLU A 164 0.10 26.18 4.52
N SER A 165 0.38 24.89 4.40
CA SER A 165 1.49 24.32 5.18
C SER A 165 2.73 24.26 4.31
N SER A 166 3.65 25.23 4.46
CA SER A 166 5.04 25.13 3.98
C SER A 166 5.74 23.83 4.43
N ASN A 167 5.17 23.14 5.42
CA ASN A 167 5.70 21.90 5.95
C ASN A 167 5.18 20.66 5.20
N GLN A 168 5.98 20.18 4.25
CA GLN A 168 5.78 18.94 3.48
C GLN A 168 5.44 17.72 4.36
N TYR A 169 5.98 17.63 5.58
CA TYR A 169 5.73 16.49 6.45
C TYR A 169 4.33 16.52 7.07
N VAL A 170 3.76 17.71 7.32
CA VAL A 170 2.37 17.84 7.78
C VAL A 170 1.43 17.38 6.68
N GLN A 171 1.70 17.75 5.43
CA GLN A 171 0.93 17.27 4.28
C GLN A 171 1.03 15.75 4.16
N PHE A 172 2.24 15.18 4.22
CA PHE A 172 2.43 13.74 4.17
C PHE A 172 1.63 12.99 5.26
N VAL A 173 1.72 13.43 6.52
CA VAL A 173 1.01 12.80 7.65
C VAL A 173 -0.50 12.92 7.48
N ARG A 174 -1.01 14.05 7.00
CA ARG A 174 -2.42 14.23 6.65
C ARG A 174 -2.84 13.35 5.48
N SER A 175 -2.01 13.21 4.45
CA SER A 175 -2.28 12.35 3.30
C SER A 175 -2.35 10.88 3.72
N LEU A 176 -1.47 10.42 4.62
CA LEU A 176 -1.60 9.11 5.25
C LEU A 176 -2.90 8.97 6.05
N TRP A 177 -3.27 10.00 6.82
CA TRP A 177 -4.54 10.04 7.58
C TRP A 177 -5.79 10.09 6.68
N ASN A 178 -5.67 10.57 5.46
CA ASN A 178 -6.78 10.65 4.51
C ASN A 178 -6.78 9.47 3.52
N ASN A 179 -5.94 8.44 3.73
CA ASN A 179 -5.78 7.29 2.84
C ASN A 179 -5.40 7.68 1.39
N ILE A 180 -4.66 8.77 1.20
CA ILE A 180 -4.22 9.20 -0.12
C ILE A 180 -3.13 8.26 -0.62
N GLU A 181 -3.31 7.68 -1.81
CA GLU A 181 -2.41 6.67 -2.37
C GLU A 181 -0.98 7.20 -2.57
N ASP A 182 -0.80 8.49 -2.90
CA ASP A 182 0.52 9.15 -2.96
C ASP A 182 1.35 8.93 -1.71
N ALA A 183 0.74 9.14 -0.53
CA ALA A 183 1.44 9.00 0.73
C ALA A 183 1.77 7.53 1.01
N TYR A 184 0.92 6.60 0.60
CA TYR A 184 1.21 5.17 0.66
C TYR A 184 2.33 4.76 -0.26
N MET A 185 2.45 5.36 -1.44
CA MET A 185 3.54 5.10 -2.37
C MET A 185 4.87 5.63 -1.84
N ILE A 186 4.89 6.87 -1.35
CA ILE A 186 6.08 7.44 -0.70
C ILE A 186 6.49 6.58 0.52
N PHE A 187 5.52 6.18 1.33
CA PHE A 187 5.77 5.33 2.49
C PHE A 187 6.27 3.94 2.09
N LEU A 188 5.66 3.32 1.07
CA LEU A 188 6.06 2.03 0.52
C LEU A 188 7.54 2.07 0.10
N LEU A 189 7.93 3.07 -0.67
CA LEU A 189 9.32 3.21 -1.14
C LEU A 189 10.31 3.36 0.02
N SER A 190 9.90 3.95 1.14
CA SER A 190 10.74 4.03 2.34
C SER A 190 10.94 2.69 3.06
N LEU A 191 10.04 1.72 2.84
CA LEU A 191 10.07 0.40 3.48
C LEU A 191 10.79 -0.67 2.66
N LEU A 192 11.05 -0.44 1.37
CA LEU A 192 11.59 -1.45 0.46
C LEU A 192 13.07 -1.16 0.11
N PRO A 193 14.03 -1.51 0.98
CA PRO A 193 15.45 -1.16 0.78
C PRO A 193 16.09 -1.85 -0.42
N ASN A 194 15.53 -2.98 -0.88
CA ASN A 194 16.07 -3.81 -1.96
C ASN A 194 15.17 -3.80 -3.21
N LEU A 195 14.34 -2.75 -3.38
CA LEU A 195 13.51 -2.61 -4.56
C LEU A 195 14.38 -2.42 -5.81
N GLU A 196 14.31 -3.39 -6.73
CA GLU A 196 15.06 -3.39 -7.99
C GLU A 196 14.21 -2.80 -9.13
N HIS A 197 12.90 -3.05 -9.12
CA HIS A 197 11.98 -2.63 -10.17
C HIS A 197 10.69 -2.01 -9.61
N LEU A 198 10.38 -0.80 -10.07
CA LEU A 198 9.10 -0.14 -9.83
C LEU A 198 8.43 0.14 -11.17
N GLU A 199 7.25 -0.40 -11.38
CA GLU A 199 6.44 -0.18 -12.57
C GLU A 199 5.12 0.48 -12.18
N ILE A 200 4.87 1.68 -12.71
CA ILE A 200 3.57 2.36 -12.59
C ILE A 200 2.86 2.20 -13.91
N ARG A 201 1.81 1.38 -13.95
CA ARG A 201 1.02 1.16 -15.17
C ARG A 201 -0.14 2.15 -15.23
N GLY A 202 -0.04 3.11 -16.15
CA GLY A 202 -1.15 3.95 -16.61
C GLY A 202 -2.45 3.16 -16.74
N TRP A 203 -3.59 3.76 -16.40
CA TRP A 203 -4.87 3.20 -16.81
C TRP A 203 -4.79 2.95 -18.31
N GLN A 204 -4.87 1.69 -18.73
CA GLN A 204 -5.24 1.42 -20.10
C GLN A 204 -6.65 1.98 -20.22
N THR A 205 -6.79 3.17 -20.79
CA THR A 205 -8.07 3.78 -21.14
C THR A 205 -8.72 2.92 -22.22
N THR A 206 -9.16 1.72 -21.86
CA THR A 206 -10.06 0.88 -22.66
C THR A 206 -11.51 1.30 -22.49
N CYS A 207 -11.78 2.30 -21.65
CA CYS A 207 -12.96 3.14 -21.77
C CYS A 207 -12.85 3.99 -23.04
N ALA A 208 -13.00 3.34 -24.21
CA ALA A 208 -13.57 3.99 -25.36
C ALA A 208 -14.85 4.68 -24.87
N ARG A 209 -14.81 6.01 -24.75
CA ARG A 209 -16.02 6.81 -24.56
C ARG A 209 -17.01 6.30 -25.61
N PRO A 210 -18.18 5.75 -25.24
CA PRO A 210 -19.21 5.53 -26.24
C PRO A 210 -19.42 6.89 -26.91
N LYS A 211 -19.12 6.97 -28.21
CA LYS A 211 -19.48 8.14 -29.00
C LYS A 211 -20.99 8.21 -28.93
N LEU A 212 -21.51 9.12 -28.10
CA LEU A 212 -22.90 9.54 -28.18
C LEU A 212 -23.03 10.20 -29.55
N LEU A 213 -23.59 9.45 -30.50
CA LEU A 213 -24.16 9.97 -31.74
C LEU A 213 -25.50 10.62 -31.43
#